data_AF-A0A2E1H3L3-F1
#
_entry.id   AF-A0A2E1H3L3-F1
#
_cell.length_a   1.000
_cell.length_b   1.000
_cell.length_c   1.000
_cell.angle_alpha   90.00
_cell.angle_beta   90.00
_cell.angle_gamma   90.00
#
_symmetry.space_group_name_H-M   'P 1'
#
loop_
_entity.id
_entity.type
_entity.pdbx_description
1 polymer ?
#
loop_
_entity_poly.entity_id
_entity_poly.type
_entity_poly.pdbx_seq_one_letter_code
_entity_poly.pdbx_strand_id
1 'polypeptide(L)'
;MQVAKRVGSTEHEFVNNLSRHRLPDPCSFSHITTLHEEAKRHGLADFVGSHGNSMYFSARPAPPKPAKSKKRSRDEAEGEVEASVDQIMAKIPNAYRLDDRLRAILVRLKRDVCGSYGEEAVQSIGVETKKLSPTDAEPCNVVSARVAPGVAVSVSRLKASLGDAWKDGVLTLEETVFGVGGSLTLSEEAEAAKTLGANSGILVVTSMRRLGEIANAPSPNGTC
;
A
#
# COMPACT_ATOMS: atom_id res chain seq x y z
N MET A 1 -18.61 9.54 11.44
CA MET A 1 -19.51 8.36 11.39
C MET A 1 -20.20 8.16 10.04
N GLN A 2 -20.79 9.21 9.42
CA GLN A 2 -21.47 9.08 8.11
C GLN A 2 -20.54 8.68 6.96
N VAL A 3 -19.28 9.14 6.97
CA VAL A 3 -18.30 8.82 5.92
C VAL A 3 -17.90 7.34 5.92
N ALA A 4 -17.67 6.75 7.09
CA ALA A 4 -17.30 5.33 7.21
C ALA A 4 -18.37 4.38 6.66
N LYS A 5 -19.66 4.65 6.97
CA LYS A 5 -20.77 3.86 6.41
C LYS A 5 -20.86 4.00 4.89
N ARG A 6 -20.62 5.21 4.35
CA ARG A 6 -20.65 5.46 2.90
C ARG A 6 -19.57 4.69 2.13
N VAL A 7 -18.43 4.42 2.74
CA VAL A 7 -17.32 3.68 2.11
C VAL A 7 -17.37 2.18 2.41
N GLY A 8 -18.48 1.70 2.97
CA GLY A 8 -18.71 0.27 3.22
C GLY A 8 -18.08 -0.28 4.49
N SER A 9 -17.70 0.56 5.46
CA SER A 9 -17.22 0.06 6.76
C SER A 9 -18.34 -0.65 7.52
N THR A 10 -18.08 -1.87 7.97
CA THR A 10 -19.07 -2.77 8.59
C THR A 10 -19.16 -2.60 10.10
N GLU A 11 -18.07 -2.23 10.75
CA GLU A 11 -17.99 -2.01 12.19
C GLU A 11 -17.30 -0.70 12.51
N HIS A 12 -17.69 -0.09 13.62
CA HIS A 12 -17.11 1.16 14.10
C HIS A 12 -17.00 1.12 15.61
N GLU A 13 -15.87 1.62 16.10
CA GLU A 13 -15.60 1.70 17.53
C GLU A 13 -14.81 2.97 17.81
N PHE A 14 -15.12 3.62 18.92
CA PHE A 14 -14.36 4.77 19.40
C PHE A 14 -13.94 4.52 20.84
N VAL A 15 -12.65 4.26 21.05
CA VAL A 15 -12.07 3.92 22.36
C VAL A 15 -10.78 4.71 22.55
N ASN A 16 -10.61 5.36 23.70
CA ASN A 16 -9.37 6.09 24.05
C ASN A 16 -8.89 7.08 22.97
N ASN A 17 -9.80 7.86 22.39
CA ASN A 17 -9.53 8.79 21.28
C ASN A 17 -9.04 8.14 19.98
N LEU A 18 -9.24 6.83 19.83
CA LEU A 18 -9.00 6.08 18.60
C LEU A 18 -10.36 5.78 17.96
N SER A 19 -10.60 6.34 16.78
CA SER A 19 -11.71 5.93 15.92
C SER A 19 -11.23 4.77 15.05
N ARG A 20 -11.85 3.60 15.18
CA ARG A 20 -11.55 2.38 14.44
C ARG A 20 -12.72 2.00 13.55
N HIS A 21 -12.45 1.68 12.29
CA HIS A 21 -13.44 1.32 11.28
C HIS A 21 -13.00 0.06 10.57
N ARG A 22 -13.81 -1.00 10.65
CA ARG A 22 -13.57 -2.23 9.90
C ARG A 22 -13.77 -1.95 8.42
N LEU A 23 -12.78 -2.29 7.61
CA LEU A 23 -12.81 -2.13 6.16
C LEU A 23 -13.41 -3.39 5.50
N PRO A 24 -14.04 -3.25 4.32
CA PRO A 24 -14.33 -4.41 3.48
C PRO A 24 -13.02 -5.09 3.07
N ASP A 25 -13.08 -6.37 2.73
CA ASP A 25 -11.95 -7.13 2.19
C ASP A 25 -12.40 -7.82 0.90
N PRO A 26 -11.82 -7.49 -0.27
CA PRO A 26 -10.78 -6.47 -0.50
C PRO A 26 -11.27 -5.01 -0.33
N CYS A 27 -10.35 -4.08 -0.04
CA CYS A 27 -10.61 -2.65 0.10
C CYS A 27 -9.86 -1.82 -0.94
N SER A 28 -10.56 -1.06 -1.80
CA SER A 28 -9.92 -0.17 -2.77
C SER A 28 -9.25 1.04 -2.09
N PHE A 29 -8.19 1.55 -2.71
CA PHE A 29 -7.54 2.79 -2.26
C PHE A 29 -8.45 4.01 -2.33
N SER A 30 -9.49 4.02 -3.17
CA SER A 30 -10.49 5.09 -3.20
C SER A 30 -11.32 5.16 -1.90
N HIS A 31 -11.68 4.01 -1.32
CA HIS A 31 -12.35 3.96 -0.02
C HIS A 31 -11.44 4.50 1.09
N ILE A 32 -10.18 4.06 1.10
CA ILE A 32 -9.18 4.51 2.07
C ILE A 32 -8.90 6.01 1.92
N THR A 33 -8.85 6.51 0.69
CA THR A 33 -8.64 7.95 0.39
C THR A 33 -9.73 8.79 1.03
N THR A 34 -10.99 8.35 0.91
CA THR A 34 -12.13 9.06 1.49
C THR A 34 -12.02 9.16 3.02
N LEU A 35 -11.59 8.08 3.68
CA LEU A 35 -11.37 8.07 5.13
C LEU A 35 -10.16 8.92 5.53
N HIS A 36 -9.07 8.84 4.77
CA HIS A 36 -7.86 9.62 4.96
C HIS A 36 -8.12 11.13 4.86
N GLU A 37 -8.87 11.56 3.85
CA GLU A 37 -9.22 12.97 3.66
C GLU A 37 -10.10 13.50 4.80
N GLU A 38 -11.02 12.67 5.29
CA GLU A 38 -11.82 13.02 6.47
C GLU A 38 -10.93 13.16 7.71
N ALA A 39 -10.08 12.17 7.99
CA ALA A 39 -9.15 12.23 9.13
C ALA A 39 -8.23 13.45 9.06
N LYS A 40 -7.69 13.75 7.87
CA LYS A 40 -6.83 14.91 7.62
C LYS A 40 -7.55 16.23 7.84
N ARG A 41 -8.84 16.35 7.47
CA ARG A 41 -9.66 17.55 7.74
C ARG A 41 -9.76 17.85 9.23
N HIS A 42 -9.78 16.81 10.06
CA HIS A 42 -9.81 16.92 11.52
C HIS A 42 -8.42 16.93 12.17
N GLY A 43 -7.34 17.03 11.39
CA GLY A 43 -5.97 17.05 11.92
C GLY A 43 -5.54 15.74 12.60
N LEU A 44 -6.18 14.62 12.26
CA LEU A 44 -5.89 13.32 12.84
C LEU A 44 -4.78 12.59 12.07
N ALA A 45 -3.98 11.81 12.78
CA ALA A 45 -3.09 10.82 12.18
C ALA A 45 -3.89 9.55 11.91
N ASP A 46 -3.66 8.95 10.75
CA ASP A 46 -4.42 7.81 10.27
C ASP A 46 -3.55 6.63 9.82
N PHE A 47 -4.07 5.44 10.08
CA PHE A 47 -3.37 4.17 9.91
C PHE A 47 -4.30 3.10 9.37
N VAL A 48 -3.72 2.17 8.61
CA VAL A 48 -4.34 0.92 8.22
C VAL A 48 -3.58 -0.22 8.87
N GLY A 49 -4.30 -1.22 9.37
CA GLY A 49 -3.70 -2.40 9.99
C GLY A 49 -4.69 -3.55 10.06
N SER A 50 -4.20 -4.72 10.44
CA SER A 50 -5.02 -5.90 10.67
C SER A 50 -5.19 -6.15 12.17
N HIS A 51 -6.34 -6.70 12.53
CA HIS A 51 -6.58 -7.28 13.84
C HIS A 51 -7.38 -8.56 13.67
N GLY A 52 -6.81 -9.70 14.09
CA GLY A 52 -7.31 -11.02 13.71
C GLY A 52 -7.37 -11.18 12.19
N ASN A 53 -8.54 -11.58 11.69
CA ASN A 53 -8.83 -11.75 10.26
C ASN A 53 -9.66 -10.59 9.71
N SER A 54 -9.41 -9.37 10.18
CA SER A 54 -10.10 -8.19 9.69
C SER A 54 -9.17 -7.01 9.56
N MET A 55 -9.40 -6.23 8.51
CA MET A 55 -8.64 -5.04 8.21
C MET A 55 -9.36 -3.82 8.77
N TYR A 56 -8.61 -2.89 9.34
CA TYR A 56 -9.13 -1.70 10.00
C TYR A 56 -8.42 -0.45 9.50
N PHE A 57 -9.21 0.59 9.27
CA PHE A 57 -8.74 1.96 9.25
C PHE A 57 -8.88 2.54 10.66
N SER A 58 -7.87 3.26 11.12
CA SER A 58 -7.91 3.93 12.41
C SER A 58 -7.42 5.37 12.31
N ALA A 59 -8.06 6.25 13.07
CA ALA A 59 -7.68 7.65 13.18
C ALA A 59 -7.59 8.05 14.65
N ARG A 60 -6.53 8.78 15.00
CA ARG A 60 -6.28 9.28 16.35
C ARG A 60 -5.64 10.67 16.30
N PRO A 61 -5.71 11.48 17.37
CA PRO A 61 -4.93 12.69 17.47
C PRO A 61 -3.45 12.40 17.18
N ALA A 62 -2.82 13.23 16.35
CA ALA A 62 -1.42 13.04 16.02
C ALA A 62 -0.57 13.17 17.31
N PRO A 63 0.34 12.23 17.59
CA PRO A 63 1.26 12.41 18.71
C PRO A 63 2.13 13.66 18.47
N PRO A 64 2.56 14.34 19.55
CA PRO A 64 3.49 15.46 19.41
C PRO A 64 4.72 15.00 18.62
N LYS A 65 5.07 15.76 17.56
CA LYS A 65 6.20 15.40 16.69
C LYS A 65 7.45 15.22 17.56
N PRO A 66 8.10 14.05 17.55
CA PRO A 66 9.35 13.88 18.29
C PRO A 66 10.37 14.91 17.80
N ALA A 67 11.07 15.55 18.75
CA ALA A 67 12.14 16.49 18.44
C ALA A 67 13.13 15.79 17.51
N LYS A 68 13.47 16.44 16.39
CA LYS A 68 14.30 15.89 15.29
C LYS A 68 15.54 15.21 15.88
N SER A 69 15.50 13.88 16.01
CA SER A 69 16.61 13.13 16.55
C SER A 69 17.71 13.08 15.50
N LYS A 70 18.92 13.30 16.01
CA LYS A 70 20.17 13.53 15.30
C LYS A 70 20.46 12.37 14.34
N LYS A 71 20.72 12.73 13.08
CA LYS A 71 21.26 11.94 11.96
C LYS A 71 22.20 10.83 12.47
N ARG A 72 21.75 9.57 12.46
CA ARG A 72 22.60 8.38 12.59
C ARG A 72 22.57 7.62 11.26
N SER A 73 23.73 7.05 10.90
CA SER A 73 24.07 6.28 9.69
C SER A 73 22.91 6.05 8.71
N ARG A 74 22.80 6.92 7.72
CA ARG A 74 21.78 6.84 6.65
C ARG A 74 22.28 6.07 5.43
N ASP A 75 23.61 6.01 5.25
CA ASP A 75 24.21 5.56 4.00
C ASP A 75 24.20 4.02 3.86
N GLU A 76 24.37 3.27 4.96
CA GLU A 76 24.35 1.79 4.91
C GLU A 76 22.94 1.24 4.63
N ALA A 77 21.93 1.78 5.31
CA ALA A 77 20.53 1.38 5.11
C ALA A 77 19.99 1.77 3.72
N GLU A 78 20.45 2.89 3.15
CA GLU A 78 20.09 3.26 1.78
C GLU A 78 20.70 2.29 0.76
N GLY A 79 21.94 1.84 0.95
CA GLY A 79 22.59 0.84 0.10
C GLY A 79 21.88 -0.53 0.11
N GLU A 80 21.42 -1.00 1.27
CA GLU A 80 20.67 -2.26 1.39
C GLU A 80 19.30 -2.21 0.71
N VAL A 81 18.61 -1.06 0.81
CA VAL A 81 17.33 -0.85 0.12
C VAL A 81 17.53 -0.89 -1.39
N GLU A 82 18.53 -0.17 -1.90
CA GLU A 82 18.82 -0.14 -3.34
C GLU A 82 19.22 -1.52 -3.87
N ALA A 83 20.11 -2.23 -3.18
CA ALA A 83 20.53 -3.59 -3.58
C ALA A 83 19.35 -4.57 -3.60
N SER A 84 18.43 -4.48 -2.63
CA SER A 84 17.23 -5.30 -2.62
C SER A 84 16.29 -4.97 -3.78
N VAL A 85 16.15 -3.70 -4.14
CA VAL A 85 15.35 -3.28 -5.30
C VAL A 85 16.00 -3.78 -6.59
N ASP A 86 17.31 -3.70 -6.72
CA ASP A 86 18.04 -4.23 -7.88
C ASP A 86 17.83 -5.74 -8.04
N GLN A 87 17.83 -6.50 -6.95
CA GLN A 87 17.52 -7.94 -6.97
C GLN A 87 16.08 -8.22 -7.45
N ILE A 88 15.10 -7.41 -7.02
CA ILE A 88 13.71 -7.54 -7.48
C ILE A 88 13.66 -7.24 -8.98
N MET A 89 14.25 -6.13 -9.41
CA MET A 89 14.23 -5.67 -10.79
C MET A 89 14.92 -6.67 -11.73
N ALA A 90 16.03 -7.27 -11.32
CA ALA A 90 16.75 -8.28 -12.09
C ALA A 90 15.93 -9.56 -12.34
N LYS A 91 14.97 -9.89 -11.48
CA LYS A 91 14.09 -11.06 -11.63
C LYS A 91 12.94 -10.83 -12.60
N ILE A 92 12.70 -9.59 -13.03
CA ILE A 92 11.57 -9.24 -13.88
C ILE A 92 11.94 -9.48 -15.35
N PRO A 93 11.21 -10.34 -16.08
CA PRO A 93 11.41 -10.49 -17.51
C PRO A 93 11.18 -9.16 -18.23
N ASN A 94 12.14 -8.73 -19.05
CA ASN A 94 12.15 -7.42 -19.71
C ASN A 94 12.33 -6.22 -18.76
N ALA A 95 13.16 -6.39 -17.71
CA ALA A 95 13.52 -5.33 -16.76
C ALA A 95 14.00 -4.01 -17.43
N TYR A 96 14.59 -4.09 -18.63
CA TYR A 96 15.03 -2.93 -19.42
C TYR A 96 13.89 -2.01 -19.89
N ARG A 97 12.62 -2.45 -19.79
CA ARG A 97 11.43 -1.63 -20.09
C ARG A 97 10.76 -1.06 -18.84
N LEU A 98 11.40 -1.17 -17.68
CA LEU A 98 10.82 -0.71 -16.43
C LEU A 98 11.07 0.78 -16.22
N ASP A 99 10.00 1.46 -15.87
CA ASP A 99 9.92 2.91 -15.64
C ASP A 99 10.71 3.30 -14.37
N ASP A 100 11.48 4.39 -14.40
CA ASP A 100 12.14 4.95 -13.21
C ASP A 100 11.14 5.20 -12.07
N ARG A 101 9.87 5.47 -12.41
CA ARG A 101 8.77 5.59 -11.44
C ARG A 101 8.54 4.31 -10.65
N LEU A 102 8.65 3.15 -11.30
CA LEU A 102 8.53 1.85 -10.62
C LEU A 102 9.67 1.68 -9.62
N ARG A 103 10.92 1.90 -10.04
CA ARG A 103 12.09 1.83 -9.14
C ARG A 103 11.89 2.75 -7.93
N ALA A 104 11.46 3.98 -8.17
CA ALA A 104 11.20 4.95 -7.10
C ALA A 104 10.09 4.49 -6.13
N ILE A 105 9.05 3.82 -6.63
CA ILE A 105 8.00 3.24 -5.76
C ILE A 105 8.56 2.13 -4.89
N LEU A 106 9.34 1.20 -5.45
CA LEU A 106 9.92 0.09 -4.68
C LEU A 106 10.84 0.60 -3.57
N VAL A 107 11.70 1.58 -3.88
CA VAL A 107 12.58 2.22 -2.90
C VAL A 107 11.76 2.90 -1.80
N ARG A 108 10.74 3.69 -2.16
CA ARG A 108 9.89 4.38 -1.16
C ARG A 108 9.07 3.40 -0.32
N LEU A 109 8.53 2.34 -0.92
CA LEU A 109 7.82 1.31 -0.18
C LEU A 109 8.71 0.67 0.88
N LYS A 110 9.94 0.31 0.54
CA LYS A 110 10.84 -0.33 1.50
C LYS A 110 11.39 0.65 2.55
N ARG A 111 11.68 1.89 2.16
CA ARG A 111 12.32 2.88 3.04
C ARG A 111 11.33 3.65 3.90
N ASP A 112 10.21 4.09 3.33
CA ASP A 112 9.33 5.10 3.93
C ASP A 112 8.09 4.50 4.59
N VAL A 113 7.69 3.27 4.21
CA VAL A 113 6.56 2.57 4.81
C VAL A 113 7.02 1.83 6.06
N CYS A 114 6.82 2.48 7.21
CA CYS A 114 7.10 1.93 8.53
C CYS A 114 5.82 1.86 9.35
N GLY A 115 5.85 0.99 10.36
CA GLY A 115 4.81 0.92 11.36
C GLY A 115 4.77 2.16 12.25
N SER A 116 3.78 2.19 13.13
CA SER A 116 3.51 3.37 13.97
C SER A 116 4.61 3.69 14.99
N TYR A 117 5.49 2.73 15.29
CA TYR A 117 6.67 2.90 16.16
C TYR A 117 7.99 2.99 15.37
N GLY A 118 7.92 3.03 14.03
CA GLY A 118 9.10 3.10 13.16
C GLY A 118 9.70 1.75 12.78
N GLU A 119 9.02 0.65 13.15
CA GLU A 119 9.36 -0.71 12.74
C GLU A 119 9.21 -0.91 11.22
N GLU A 120 9.99 -1.83 10.64
CA GLU A 120 9.84 -2.21 9.23
C GLU A 120 8.45 -2.83 9.04
N ALA A 121 7.66 -2.25 8.14
CA ALA A 121 6.31 -2.72 7.89
C ALA A 121 6.23 -3.67 6.71
N VAL A 122 7.07 -3.48 5.68
CA VAL A 122 6.99 -4.20 4.42
C VAL A 122 7.94 -5.40 4.46
N GLN A 123 7.40 -6.61 4.51
CA GLN A 123 8.20 -7.84 4.61
C GLN A 123 8.71 -8.32 3.24
N SER A 124 7.85 -8.22 2.23
CA SER A 124 8.18 -8.68 0.88
C SER A 124 7.52 -7.79 -0.16
N ILE A 125 8.20 -7.60 -1.29
CA ILE A 125 7.76 -6.78 -2.41
C ILE A 125 7.93 -7.59 -3.70
N GLY A 126 6.95 -7.50 -4.57
CA GLY A 126 6.92 -8.17 -5.87
C GLY A 126 6.52 -7.20 -6.96
N VAL A 127 6.99 -7.51 -8.17
CA VAL A 127 6.54 -6.83 -9.38
C VAL A 127 6.23 -7.87 -10.43
N GLU A 128 5.06 -7.74 -11.03
CA GLU A 128 4.60 -8.59 -12.11
C GLU A 128 4.21 -7.71 -13.31
N THR A 129 4.48 -8.16 -14.53
CA THR A 129 3.95 -7.54 -15.75
C THR A 129 2.80 -8.39 -16.25
N LYS A 130 1.57 -7.86 -16.22
CA LYS A 130 0.36 -8.64 -16.56
C LYS A 130 -0.72 -7.75 -17.20
N LYS A 131 -1.52 -8.33 -18.09
CA LYS A 131 -2.78 -7.73 -18.54
C LYS A 131 -3.84 -7.98 -17.46
N LEU A 132 -4.45 -6.92 -16.94
CA LEU A 132 -5.46 -7.05 -15.88
C LEU A 132 -6.84 -7.34 -16.47
N SER A 133 -7.09 -6.87 -17.68
CA SER A 133 -8.23 -7.24 -18.52
C SER A 133 -7.77 -7.95 -19.79
N PRO A 134 -8.54 -8.94 -20.30
CA PRO A 134 -8.33 -9.50 -21.63
C PRO A 134 -8.34 -8.45 -22.75
N THR A 135 -9.02 -7.32 -22.52
CA THR A 135 -9.14 -6.20 -23.47
C THR A 135 -7.98 -5.22 -23.40
N ASP A 136 -7.05 -5.36 -22.45
CA ASP A 136 -5.93 -4.44 -22.33
C ASP A 136 -5.00 -4.58 -23.54
N ALA A 137 -4.74 -3.48 -24.23
CA ALA A 137 -3.82 -3.44 -25.36
C ALA A 137 -2.42 -3.89 -24.92
N GLU A 138 -1.93 -3.31 -23.82
CA GLU A 138 -0.62 -3.58 -23.25
C GLU A 138 -0.72 -4.11 -21.81
N PRO A 139 0.25 -4.94 -21.37
CA PRO A 139 0.36 -5.32 -19.97
C PRO A 139 0.77 -4.12 -19.11
N CYS A 140 0.21 -4.06 -17.91
CA CYS A 140 0.61 -3.09 -16.89
C CYS A 140 1.68 -3.68 -15.95
N ASN A 141 2.41 -2.81 -15.27
CA ASN A 141 3.29 -3.22 -14.18
C ASN A 141 2.46 -3.21 -12.90
N VAL A 142 2.39 -4.35 -12.22
CA VAL A 142 1.67 -4.51 -10.96
C VAL A 142 2.69 -4.64 -9.85
N VAL A 143 2.60 -3.77 -8.85
CA VAL A 143 3.42 -3.80 -7.64
C VAL A 143 2.59 -4.43 -6.54
N SER A 144 3.17 -5.43 -5.88
CA SER A 144 2.59 -6.07 -4.70
C SER A 144 3.55 -5.92 -3.52
N ALA A 145 3.02 -5.69 -2.33
CA ALA A 145 3.81 -5.60 -1.10
C ALA A 145 3.04 -6.22 0.08
N ARG A 146 3.72 -7.06 0.86
CA ARG A 146 3.17 -7.64 2.09
C ARG A 146 3.55 -6.78 3.28
N VAL A 147 2.56 -6.31 4.00
CA VAL A 147 2.72 -5.67 5.30
C VAL A 147 2.62 -6.72 6.40
N ALA A 148 3.57 -6.67 7.33
CA ALA A 148 3.65 -7.57 8.47
C ALA A 148 2.36 -7.57 9.31
N PRO A 149 1.92 -8.74 9.81
CA PRO A 149 0.75 -8.82 10.68
C PRO A 149 0.90 -7.95 11.94
N GLY A 150 -0.17 -7.24 12.31
CA GLY A 150 -0.19 -6.40 13.50
C GLY A 150 0.58 -5.08 13.38
N VAL A 151 1.19 -4.81 12.23
CA VAL A 151 1.86 -3.52 11.97
C VAL A 151 0.86 -2.54 11.36
N ALA A 152 0.57 -1.47 12.09
CA ALA A 152 -0.28 -0.38 11.61
C ALA A 152 0.54 0.62 10.79
N VAL A 153 0.22 0.75 9.51
CA VAL A 153 0.93 1.59 8.54
C VAL A 153 0.20 2.91 8.34
N SER A 154 0.96 4.01 8.33
CA SER A 154 0.39 5.33 8.03
C SER A 154 -0.11 5.40 6.59
N VAL A 155 -1.40 5.73 6.42
CA VAL A 155 -2.01 5.86 5.09
C VAL A 155 -1.35 7.00 4.30
N SER A 156 -1.00 8.09 4.97
CA SER A 156 -0.25 9.21 4.37
C SER A 156 1.08 8.77 3.77
N ARG A 157 1.85 7.94 4.49
CA ARG A 157 3.17 7.43 4.03
C ARG A 157 3.00 6.42 2.90
N LEU A 158 2.03 5.52 3.02
CA LEU A 158 1.74 4.54 1.98
C LEU A 158 1.32 5.25 0.67
N LYS A 159 0.40 6.22 0.75
CA LYS A 159 -0.02 7.05 -0.38
C LYS A 159 1.13 7.82 -1.00
N ALA A 160 2.00 8.44 -0.18
CA ALA A 160 3.17 9.16 -0.66
C ALA A 160 4.20 8.22 -1.34
N SER A 161 4.35 7.00 -0.83
CA SER A 161 5.29 6.02 -1.38
C SER A 161 4.85 5.52 -2.76
N LEU A 162 3.55 5.28 -2.91
CA LEU A 162 2.94 4.82 -4.16
C LEU A 162 2.75 5.93 -5.20
N GLY A 163 2.59 7.19 -4.78
CA GLY A 163 2.43 8.31 -5.69
C GLY A 163 1.20 8.15 -6.60
N ASP A 164 1.38 8.29 -7.91
CA ASP A 164 0.29 8.14 -8.88
C ASP A 164 -0.34 6.74 -8.91
N ALA A 165 0.43 5.70 -8.54
CA ALA A 165 -0.05 4.32 -8.51
C ALA A 165 -1.21 4.16 -7.52
N TRP A 166 -1.29 5.03 -6.50
CA TRP A 166 -2.39 5.07 -5.52
C TRP A 166 -3.80 5.18 -6.15
N LYS A 167 -3.93 5.63 -7.41
CA LYS A 167 -5.23 5.72 -8.09
C LYS A 167 -5.85 4.35 -8.37
N ASP A 168 -5.02 3.33 -8.57
CA ASP A 168 -5.44 2.00 -8.95
C ASP A 168 -4.76 0.97 -8.06
N GLY A 169 -5.38 0.71 -6.91
CA GLY A 169 -4.87 -0.26 -5.97
C GLY A 169 -5.87 -0.65 -4.91
N VAL A 170 -5.49 -1.69 -4.20
CA VAL A 170 -6.34 -2.44 -3.29
C VAL A 170 -5.51 -2.98 -2.14
N LEU A 171 -6.13 -3.06 -0.97
CA LEU A 171 -5.64 -3.80 0.19
C LEU A 171 -6.49 -5.05 0.37
N THR A 172 -5.86 -6.15 0.74
CA THR A 172 -6.57 -7.37 1.13
C THR A 172 -5.83 -8.12 2.22
N LEU A 173 -6.52 -9.00 2.94
CA LEU A 173 -5.90 -10.02 3.77
C LEU A 173 -5.66 -11.33 3.01
N GLU A 174 -6.19 -11.45 1.79
CA GLU A 174 -5.97 -12.60 0.91
C GLU A 174 -4.50 -12.74 0.50
N GLU A 175 -4.16 -13.91 -0.03
CA GLU A 175 -2.80 -14.18 -0.48
C GLU A 175 -2.50 -13.63 -1.86
N THR A 176 -3.54 -13.49 -2.69
CA THR A 176 -3.44 -12.95 -4.04
C THR A 176 -4.64 -12.11 -4.35
N VAL A 177 -4.49 -11.14 -5.24
CA VAL A 177 -5.62 -10.40 -5.83
C VAL A 177 -5.53 -10.56 -7.34
N PHE A 178 -6.57 -11.14 -7.97
CA PHE A 178 -6.57 -11.44 -9.41
C PHE A 178 -5.36 -12.27 -9.87
N GLY A 179 -4.88 -13.17 -9.00
CA GLY A 179 -3.69 -13.99 -9.24
C GLY A 179 -2.38 -13.20 -9.28
N VAL A 180 -2.32 -12.03 -8.64
CA VAL A 180 -1.10 -11.24 -8.38
C VAL A 180 -0.74 -11.34 -6.90
N GLY A 181 0.55 -11.44 -6.60
CA GLY A 181 1.07 -11.44 -5.22
C GLY A 181 1.26 -12.83 -4.61
N GLY A 182 0.92 -13.89 -5.34
CA GLY A 182 1.05 -15.28 -4.86
C GLY A 182 2.48 -15.78 -4.68
N SER A 183 3.46 -15.05 -5.20
CA SER A 183 4.88 -15.30 -4.97
C SER A 183 5.43 -14.65 -3.70
N LEU A 184 4.64 -13.80 -3.03
CA LEU A 184 5.06 -13.11 -1.82
C LEU A 184 4.82 -13.97 -0.59
N THR A 185 5.89 -14.59 -0.11
CA THR A 185 5.90 -15.35 1.14
C THR A 185 5.77 -14.41 2.33
N LEU A 186 5.07 -14.90 3.36
CA LEU A 186 5.09 -14.32 4.69
C LEU A 186 6.34 -14.80 5.42
N SER A 187 6.78 -14.10 6.46
CA SER A 187 7.78 -14.65 7.37
C SER A 187 7.17 -15.77 8.21
N GLU A 188 7.99 -16.66 8.78
CA GLU A 188 7.51 -17.75 9.64
C GLU A 188 6.68 -17.22 10.82
N GLU A 189 7.07 -16.09 11.40
CA GLU A 189 6.33 -15.44 12.49
C GLU A 189 4.99 -14.89 12.02
N ALA A 190 4.94 -14.39 10.79
CA ALA A 190 3.70 -13.88 10.20
C ALA A 190 2.74 -15.01 9.85
N GLU A 191 3.24 -16.16 9.39
CA GLU A 191 2.45 -17.38 9.18
C GLU A 191 1.92 -17.92 10.51
N ALA A 192 2.76 -17.95 11.55
CA ALA A 192 2.34 -18.35 12.89
C ALA A 192 1.25 -17.41 13.43
N ALA A 193 1.41 -16.09 13.29
CA ALA A 193 0.42 -15.10 13.72
C ALA A 193 -0.92 -15.26 12.98
N LYS A 194 -0.88 -15.57 11.69
CA LYS A 194 -2.07 -15.88 10.88
C LYS A 194 -2.74 -17.18 11.36
N THR A 195 -1.94 -18.22 11.60
CA THR A 195 -2.43 -19.55 12.03
C THR A 195 -3.07 -19.51 13.42
N LEU A 196 -2.49 -18.72 14.33
CA LEU A 196 -3.01 -18.50 15.68
C LEU A 196 -4.20 -17.52 15.73
N GLY A 197 -4.64 -17.00 14.57
CA GLY A 197 -5.75 -16.05 14.47
C GLY A 197 -5.47 -14.70 15.13
N ALA A 198 -4.20 -14.39 15.40
CA ALA A 198 -3.81 -13.17 16.11
C ALA A 198 -3.92 -11.95 15.19
N ASN A 199 -3.22 -11.96 14.05
CA ASN A 199 -3.27 -10.92 13.03
C ASN A 199 -2.92 -11.52 11.66
N SER A 200 -3.52 -10.99 10.59
CA SER A 200 -3.20 -11.35 9.20
C SER A 200 -2.28 -10.33 8.54
N GLY A 201 -1.40 -10.74 7.63
CA GLY A 201 -0.60 -9.81 6.82
C GLY A 201 -1.49 -9.10 5.79
N ILE A 202 -1.26 -7.81 5.55
CA ILE A 202 -2.01 -7.07 4.52
C ILE A 202 -1.23 -7.16 3.22
N LEU A 203 -1.86 -7.62 2.15
CA LEU A 203 -1.36 -7.50 0.80
C LEU A 203 -1.81 -6.16 0.20
N VAL A 204 -0.83 -5.34 -0.15
CA VAL A 204 -0.99 -4.09 -0.91
C VAL A 204 -0.76 -4.43 -2.38
N VAL A 205 -1.72 -4.15 -3.25
CA VAL A 205 -1.55 -4.33 -4.71
C VAL A 205 -1.91 -3.05 -5.43
N THR A 206 -1.08 -2.65 -6.39
CA THR A 206 -1.34 -1.47 -7.22
C THR A 206 -0.84 -1.67 -8.64
N SER A 207 -1.53 -1.08 -9.61
CA SER A 207 -1.17 -1.15 -11.01
C SER A 207 -0.63 0.19 -11.53
N MET A 208 0.27 0.09 -12.49
CA MET A 208 0.81 1.23 -13.21
C MET A 208 0.86 0.94 -14.70
N ARG A 209 0.29 1.86 -15.47
CA ARG A 209 0.47 1.88 -16.92
C ARG A 209 1.87 2.39 -17.26
N ARG A 210 2.45 1.83 -18.31
CA ARG A 210 3.76 2.23 -18.82
C ARG A 210 3.67 3.62 -19.44
N LEU A 211 4.73 4.42 -19.28
CA LEU A 211 4.93 5.67 -20.02
C LEU A 211 5.25 5.34 -21.49
N GLY A 212 4.21 4.99 -22.23
CA GLY A 212 4.21 4.83 -23.69
C GLY A 212 2.94 5.39 -24.35
N GLU A 213 1.91 5.70 -23.56
CA GLU A 213 0.62 6.17 -24.07
C GLU A 213 0.06 7.33 -23.24
N ILE A 214 0.68 8.51 -23.36
CA ILE A 214 -0.11 9.74 -23.43
C ILE A 214 -0.16 10.15 -24.90
N ALA A 215 -0.62 9.25 -25.76
CA ALA A 215 -0.98 9.56 -27.13
C ALA A 215 -2.50 9.74 -27.17
N ASN A 216 -2.93 11.00 -27.15
CA ASN A 216 -4.20 11.51 -27.68
C ASN A 216 -5.45 10.65 -27.40
N ALA A 217 -6.12 10.90 -26.27
CA ALA A 217 -7.57 10.73 -26.25
C ALA A 217 -8.18 11.80 -27.19
N PRO A 218 -8.92 11.44 -28.25
CA PRO A 218 -9.61 12.43 -29.05
C PRO A 218 -10.68 13.10 -28.19
N SER A 219 -10.66 14.43 -28.09
CA SER A 219 -11.75 15.20 -27.50
C SER A 219 -13.06 14.84 -28.20
N PRO A 220 -14.12 14.43 -27.48
CA PRO A 220 -15.45 14.38 -28.06
C PRO A 220 -15.97 15.81 -27.98
N ASN A 221 -15.83 16.60 -29.05
CA ASN A 221 -16.70 17.75 -29.36
C ASN A 221 -16.33 18.39 -30.69
N GLY A 222 -17.31 18.46 -31.59
CA GLY A 222 -17.19 19.19 -32.84
C GLY A 222 -18.26 18.81 -33.85
N THR A 223 -19.53 18.75 -33.44
CA THR A 223 -20.65 18.87 -34.35
C THR A 223 -20.55 20.18 -35.13
N CYS A 224 -20.62 20.11 -36.46
CA CYS A 224 -21.07 21.17 -37.35
C CYS A 224 -22.16 20.57 -38.22
#